data_AF-A0A9D6HFY6-F1
#
_entry.id   AF-A0A9D6HFY6-F1
#
_cell.length_a   1.000
_cell.length_b   1.000
_cell.length_c   1.000
_cell.angle_alpha   90.00
_cell.angle_beta   90.00
_cell.angle_gamma   90.00
#
_symmetry.space_group_name_H-M   'P 1'
#
loop_
_entity.id
_entity.type
_entity.pdbx_description
1 polymer ?
#
loop_
_entity_poly.entity_id
_entity_poly.type
_entity_poly.pdbx_seq_one_letter_code
_entity_poly.pdbx_strand_id
1 'polypeptide(L)' 'SGLPPANIVLARGVGLTPHLEPFDAKRALKSACIVEVGLVKGIGRYLGMEVIDVPGATAGLDTDTEAIGRASRSS' A
#
# COMPACT_ATOMS: atom_id res chain seq x y z
N SER A 1 -27.98 19.12 -7.78
CA SER A 1 -27.52 18.09 -8.73
C SER A 1 -28.47 16.91 -8.64
N GLY A 2 -29.26 16.63 -9.67
CA GLY A 2 -30.25 15.54 -9.69
C GLY A 2 -29.65 14.16 -9.95
N LEU A 3 -28.47 13.87 -9.41
CA LEU A 3 -27.83 12.55 -9.53
C LEU A 3 -28.50 11.57 -8.57
N PRO A 4 -28.64 10.29 -8.94
CA PRO A 4 -29.18 9.28 -8.05
C PRO A 4 -28.29 9.12 -6.80
N PRO A 5 -28.90 8.89 -5.63
CA PRO A 5 -28.15 8.73 -4.38
C PRO A 5 -27.34 7.43 -4.38
N ALA A 6 -26.12 7.47 -3.85
CA ALA A 6 -25.28 6.29 -3.62
C ALA A 6 -25.71 5.55 -2.34
N ASN A 7 -26.87 4.87 -2.37
CA ASN A 7 -27.53 4.26 -1.20
C ASN A 7 -27.46 2.72 -1.15
N ILE A 8 -26.61 2.09 -1.97
CA ILE A 8 -26.44 0.63 -2.03
C ILE A 8 -24.97 0.28 -1.76
N VAL A 9 -24.74 -0.77 -0.96
CA VAL A 9 -23.42 -1.36 -0.73
C VAL A 9 -23.19 -2.53 -1.68
N LEU A 10 -22.15 -2.45 -2.50
CA LEU A 10 -21.74 -3.53 -3.42
C LEU A 10 -20.58 -4.33 -2.82
N ALA A 11 -20.86 -5.18 -1.84
CA ALA A 11 -19.84 -6.00 -1.19
C ALA A 11 -19.27 -7.05 -2.16
N ARG A 12 -17.95 -7.06 -2.35
CA ARG A 12 -17.19 -8.02 -3.17
C ARG A 12 -15.80 -8.22 -2.54
N GLY A 13 -15.14 -9.34 -2.83
CA GLY A 13 -13.75 -9.57 -2.40
C GLY A 13 -13.58 -9.79 -0.89
N VAL A 14 -14.46 -10.58 -0.28
CA VAL A 14 -14.29 -10.99 1.13
C VAL A 14 -12.94 -11.71 1.28
N GLY A 15 -12.07 -11.16 2.12
CA GLY A 15 -10.78 -11.75 2.46
C GLY A 15 -10.79 -12.31 3.87
N LEU A 16 -10.16 -13.47 4.05
CA LEU A 16 -9.78 -13.98 5.37
C LEU A 16 -8.35 -13.54 5.65
N THR A 17 -8.09 -13.01 6.85
CA THR A 17 -6.74 -12.61 7.28
C THR A 17 -5.93 -13.87 7.67
N PRO A 18 -4.92 -14.30 6.88
CA PRO A 18 -4.19 -15.54 7.16
C PRO A 18 -2.99 -15.25 8.05
N HIS A 19 -2.80 -15.89 9.21
CA HIS A 19 -1.64 -15.57 10.05
C HIS A 19 -0.32 -15.76 9.26
N LEU A 20 0.41 -14.67 9.06
CA LEU A 20 1.71 -14.65 8.40
C LEU A 20 2.77 -14.23 9.42
N GLU A 21 3.91 -14.91 9.37
CA GLU A 21 5.11 -14.48 10.07
C GLU A 21 5.60 -13.15 9.47
N PRO A 22 5.93 -12.13 10.30
CA PRO A 22 6.50 -10.88 9.81
C PRO A 22 7.72 -11.11 8.94
N PHE A 23 7.85 -10.33 7.86
CA PHE A 23 8.95 -10.48 6.91
C PHE A 23 10.31 -10.37 7.58
N ASP A 24 10.45 -9.40 8.48
CA ASP A 24 11.67 -9.12 9.21
C ASP A 24 12.12 -10.30 10.06
N ALA A 25 11.18 -10.96 10.75
CA ALA A 25 11.46 -12.16 11.55
C ALA A 25 11.88 -13.33 10.66
N LYS A 26 11.18 -13.55 9.55
CA LYS A 26 11.44 -14.64 8.62
C LYS A 26 12.77 -14.50 7.87
N ARG A 27 13.24 -13.27 7.66
CA ARG A 27 14.43 -12.96 6.86
C ARG A 27 15.60 -12.42 7.64
N ALA A 28 15.43 -12.10 8.92
CA ALA A 28 16.43 -11.41 9.76
C ALA A 28 16.92 -10.10 9.12
N LEU A 29 16.02 -9.38 8.44
CA LEU A 29 16.28 -8.11 7.77
C LEU A 29 15.29 -7.06 8.30
N LYS A 30 15.61 -5.77 8.13
CA LYS A 30 14.61 -4.71 8.23
C LYS A 30 13.97 -4.52 6.86
N SER A 31 12.66 -4.28 6.81
CA SER A 31 11.95 -4.06 5.55
C SER A 31 11.13 -2.78 5.53
N ALA A 32 11.09 -2.19 4.34
CA ALA A 32 10.24 -1.06 4.02
C ALA A 32 9.51 -1.30 2.69
N CYS A 33 8.37 -0.65 2.50
CA CYS A 33 7.51 -0.76 1.33
C CYS A 33 7.09 0.64 0.87
N ILE A 34 7.55 1.04 -0.31
CA ILE A 34 7.05 2.22 -1.02
C ILE A 34 6.07 1.73 -2.08
N VAL A 35 4.79 2.07 -1.92
CA VAL A 35 3.75 1.70 -2.88
C VAL A 35 2.60 2.69 -2.81
N GLU A 36 1.92 2.89 -3.93
CA GLU A 36 0.86 3.89 -4.06
C GLU A 36 -0.53 3.28 -3.78
N VAL A 37 -0.73 2.04 -4.24
CA VAL A 37 -2.01 1.33 -4.19
C VAL A 37 -2.32 0.83 -2.78
N GLY A 38 -3.51 1.20 -2.27
CA GLY A 38 -3.94 0.88 -0.90
C GLY A 38 -3.93 -0.61 -0.56
N LEU A 39 -4.27 -1.48 -1.52
CA LEU A 39 -4.23 -2.93 -1.31
C LEU A 39 -2.82 -3.41 -0.95
N VAL A 40 -1.81 -2.98 -1.72
CA VAL A 40 -0.43 -3.40 -1.50
C VAL A 40 0.14 -2.76 -0.23
N LYS A 41 -0.22 -1.51 0.09
CA LYS A 41 0.08 -0.91 1.41
C LYS A 41 -0.44 -1.78 2.55
N GLY A 42 -1.66 -2.29 2.41
CA GLY A 42 -2.26 -3.22 3.37
C GLY A 42 -1.44 -4.48 3.55
N ILE A 43 -0.98 -5.09 2.44
CA ILE A 43 -0.12 -6.28 2.46
C ILE A 43 1.24 -5.97 3.12
N GLY A 44 1.88 -4.85 2.80
CA GLY A 44 3.15 -4.44 3.42
C GLY A 44 3.04 -4.30 4.93
N ARG A 45 2.01 -3.60 5.42
CA ARG A 45 1.71 -3.51 6.87
C ARG A 45 1.43 -4.87 7.48
N TYR A 46 0.70 -5.72 6.76
CA TYR A 46 0.39 -7.07 7.22
C TYR A 46 1.63 -7.95 7.38
N LEU A 47 2.66 -7.74 6.57
CA LEU A 47 3.97 -8.38 6.66
C LEU A 47 4.92 -7.70 7.66
N GLY A 48 4.48 -6.64 8.35
CA GLY A 48 5.31 -5.90 9.31
C GLY A 48 6.33 -4.96 8.68
N MET A 49 6.19 -4.63 7.39
CA MET A 49 7.09 -3.71 6.70
C MET A 49 6.76 -2.26 7.07
N GLU A 50 7.78 -1.39 7.13
CA GLU A 50 7.57 0.06 7.22
C GLU A 50 6.99 0.58 5.90
N VAL A 51 5.75 1.07 5.92
CA VAL A 51 5.15 1.66 4.71
C VAL A 51 5.51 3.14 4.62
N ILE A 52 6.21 3.51 3.55
CA ILE A 52 6.70 4.86 3.30
C ILE A 52 5.81 5.52 2.25
N ASP A 53 5.13 6.60 2.66
CA ASP A 53 4.32 7.42 1.77
C ASP A 53 5.20 8.49 1.10
N VAL A 54 5.22 8.49 -0.23
CA VAL A 54 6.01 9.44 -1.03
C VAL A 54 5.08 10.48 -1.66
N PRO A 55 5.26 11.78 -1.36
CA PRO A 55 4.51 12.83 -2.04
C PRO A 55 4.70 12.77 -3.56
N GLY A 56 3.60 12.88 -4.31
CA GLY A 56 3.61 12.79 -5.78
C GLY A 56 3.50 11.37 -6.34
N ALA A 57 3.50 10.34 -5.50
CA ALA A 57 3.23 8.96 -5.92
C ALA A 57 1.72 8.69 -5.91
N THR A 58 1.07 8.73 -7.07
CA THR A 58 -0.40 8.73 -7.25
C THR A 58 -0.98 7.43 -7.79
N ALA A 59 -0.15 6.49 -8.28
CA ALA A 59 -0.54 5.34 -9.10
C ALA A 59 -1.17 5.70 -10.46
N GLY A 60 -1.06 6.96 -10.88
CA GLY A 60 -1.52 7.45 -12.17
C GLY A 60 -0.37 7.67 -13.15
N LEU A 61 -0.71 8.18 -14.34
CA LEU A 61 0.31 8.62 -15.31
C LEU A 61 1.08 9.87 -14.82
N ASP A 62 0.55 10.54 -13.81
CA ASP A 62 1.11 11.72 -13.15
C ASP A 62 2.01 11.37 -11.95
N THR A 63 2.29 10.09 -11.69
CA THR A 63 3.19 9.66 -10.62
C THR A 63 4.60 10.22 -10.81
N ASP A 64 5.15 10.83 -9.75
CA ASP A 64 6.56 11.21 -9.67
C ASP A 64 7.43 9.98 -9.32
N THR A 65 7.84 9.27 -10.37
CA THR A 65 8.74 8.10 -10.24
C THR A 65 10.12 8.47 -9.68
N GLU A 66 10.59 9.69 -9.90
CA GLU A 66 11.89 10.11 -9.36
C GLU A 66 11.82 10.33 -7.85
N ALA A 67 10.71 10.85 -7.33
CA ALA A 67 10.47 10.98 -5.89
C ALA A 67 10.53 9.60 -5.21
N ILE A 68 9.93 8.57 -5.81
CA ILE A 68 10.01 7.19 -5.33
C ILE A 68 11.47 6.72 -5.30
N GLY A 69 12.22 6.96 -6.38
CA GLY A 69 13.63 6.61 -6.45
C GLY A 69 14.50 7.33 -5.42
N ARG A 70 14.21 8.60 -5.11
CA ARG A 70 14.88 9.35 -4.04
C ARG A 70 14.56 8.75 -2.66
N ALA A 71 13.29 8.50 -2.37
CA ALA A 71 12.85 7.92 -1.10
C ALA A 71 13.47 6.53 -0.85
N SER A 72 13.57 5.70 -1.89
CA SER A 72 14.18 4.36 -1.77
C SER A 72 15.66 4.40 -1.36
N ARG A 73 16.39 5.48 -1.67
CA ARG A 73 17.81 5.62 -1.32
C ARG A 73 18.05 6.18 0.09
N SER A 74 17.05 6.84 0.66
CA SER A 74 17.12 7.43 2.00
C SER A 74 16.61 6.51 3.11
N SER A 75 16.11 5.32 2.73
CA SER A 75 15.46 4.34 3.62
C SER A 75 16.39 3.18 3.96
#